data_AF-A0AA49Q8A8-F1
#
_entry.id   AF-A0AA49Q8A8-F1
#
_cell.length_a   1.000
_cell.length_b   1.000
_cell.length_c   1.000
_cell.angle_alpha   90.00
_cell.angle_beta   90.00
_cell.angle_gamma   90.00
#
_symmetry.space_group_name_H-M   'P 1'
#
loop_
_entity.id
_entity.type
_entity.pdbx_description
1 polymer ?
#
loop_
_entity_poly.entity_id
_entity_poly.type
_entity_poly.pdbx_seq_one_letter_code
_entity_poly.pdbx_strand_id
1 'polypeptide(L)' 'MIARLAAILRRIIGAPDYAAYVAHVRAHHPEREPLGEREFLAERLNARYEKPGARCC' A
#
# COMPACT_ATOMS: atom_id res chain seq x y z
N MET A 1 18.03 4.72 -12.58
CA MET A 1 18.57 3.42 -12.11
C MET A 1 18.16 3.07 -10.67
N ILE A 2 17.88 4.05 -9.79
CA ILE A 2 17.57 3.83 -8.36
C ILE A 2 16.12 3.31 -8.12
N ALA A 3 15.16 3.68 -8.97
CA ALA A 3 13.73 3.35 -8.78
C ALA A 3 13.40 1.84 -8.80
N ARG A 4 14.18 1.02 -9.51
CA ARG A 4 13.94 -0.44 -9.61
C ARG A 4 14.38 -1.21 -8.37
N LEU A 5 15.47 -0.78 -7.73
CA LEU A 5 15.98 -1.40 -6.49
C LEU A 5 15.02 -1.17 -5.31
N ALA A 6 14.46 0.03 -5.21
CA ALA A 6 13.49 0.35 -4.17
C ALA A 6 12.20 -0.49 -4.32
N ALA A 7 11.74 -0.74 -5.55
CA ALA A 7 10.60 -1.61 -5.80
C ALA A 7 10.85 -3.08 -5.38
N ILE A 8 12.08 -3.58 -5.54
CA ILE A 8 12.46 -4.94 -5.13
C ILE A 8 12.58 -5.03 -3.60
N LEU A 9 13.25 -4.08 -2.96
CA LEU A 9 13.35 -4.01 -1.50
C LEU A 9 11.97 -3.87 -0.83
N ARG A 10 11.06 -3.11 -1.43
CA ARG A 10 9.68 -2.97 -0.93
C ARG A 10 8.87 -4.26 -1.04
N ARG A 11 9.11 -5.07 -2.07
CA ARG A 11 8.55 -6.44 -2.16
C ARG A 11 9.12 -7.37 -1.08
N ILE A 12 10.38 -7.22 -0.72
CA ILE A 12 11.05 -8.05 0.30
C ILE A 12 10.58 -7.65 1.71
N ILE A 13 10.45 -6.35 1.99
CA ILE A 13 10.10 -5.84 3.33
C ILE A 13 8.57 -5.82 3.54
N GLY A 14 7.78 -5.91 2.46
CA GLY A 14 6.32 -5.72 2.51
C GLY A 14 5.94 -4.31 2.94
N ALA A 15 6.83 -3.33 2.72
CA ALA A 15 6.63 -1.95 3.13
C ALA A 15 5.69 -1.24 2.13
N PRO A 16 4.58 -0.65 2.59
CA PRO A 16 3.66 0.08 1.73
C PRO A 16 4.32 1.36 1.18
N ASP A 17 4.40 1.49 -0.14
CA ASP A 17 4.97 2.67 -0.82
C ASP A 17 3.87 3.66 -1.23
N TYR A 18 3.76 4.74 -0.48
CA TYR A 18 2.72 5.74 -0.71
C TYR A 18 2.87 6.45 -2.06
N ALA A 19 4.10 6.78 -2.47
CA ALA A 19 4.35 7.46 -3.75
C ALA A 19 3.92 6.60 -4.96
N ALA A 20 4.24 5.30 -4.97
CA ALA A 20 3.78 4.39 -6.01
C ALA A 20 2.26 4.20 -5.99
N TYR A 21 1.63 4.17 -4.80
CA TYR A 21 0.17 4.13 -4.68
C TYR A 21 -0.47 5.39 -5.31
N VAL A 22 0.00 6.58 -4.96
CA VAL A 22 -0.52 7.84 -5.53
C VAL A 22 -0.33 7.89 -7.04
N ALA A 23 0.84 7.47 -7.55
CA ALA A 23 1.09 7.39 -8.98
C ALA A 23 0.14 6.41 -9.69
N HIS A 24 -0.14 5.26 -9.07
CA HIS A 24 -1.08 4.27 -9.59
C HIS A 24 -2.52 4.79 -9.58
N VAL A 25 -2.99 5.37 -8.48
CA VAL A 25 -4.34 5.94 -8.37
C VAL A 25 -4.51 7.06 -9.40
N ARG A 26 -3.55 7.96 -9.54
CA ARG A 26 -3.64 9.03 -10.55
C ARG A 26 -3.62 8.52 -11.99
N ALA A 27 -2.90 7.42 -12.26
CA ALA A 27 -2.81 6.84 -13.60
C ALA A 27 -4.04 6.00 -13.98
N HIS A 28 -4.61 5.26 -13.03
CA HIS A 28 -5.70 4.30 -13.30
C HIS A 28 -7.07 4.74 -12.80
N HIS A 29 -7.12 5.66 -11.83
CA HIS A 29 -8.32 6.17 -11.19
C HIS A 29 -8.25 7.69 -11.02
N PRO A 30 -8.16 8.46 -12.13
CA PRO A 30 -8.04 9.92 -12.08
C PRO A 30 -9.26 10.59 -11.43
N GLU A 31 -10.39 9.90 -11.35
CA GLU A 31 -11.64 10.34 -10.71
C GLU A 31 -11.64 10.16 -9.17
N ARG A 32 -10.66 9.46 -8.60
CA ARG A 32 -10.55 9.23 -7.15
C ARG A 32 -9.37 10.00 -6.57
N GLU A 33 -9.62 10.70 -5.47
CA GLU A 33 -8.54 11.31 -4.71
C GLU A 33 -7.78 10.21 -3.93
N PRO A 34 -6.45 10.12 -4.07
CA PRO A 34 -5.67 9.15 -3.30
C PRO A 34 -5.82 9.41 -1.80
N LEU A 35 -5.94 8.34 -1.02
CA LEU A 35 -5.95 8.39 0.44
C LEU A 35 -4.74 9.16 0.97
N GLY A 36 -4.87 9.84 2.11
CA GLY A 36 -3.71 10.44 2.77
C GLY A 36 -2.68 9.39 3.19
N GLU A 37 -1.40 9.77 3.31
CA GLU A 37 -0.32 8.85 3.68
C GLU A 37 -0.64 8.07 4.97
N ARG A 38 -1.17 8.76 5.98
CA ARG A 38 -1.55 8.15 7.27
C ARG A 38 -2.69 7.14 7.12
N GLU A 39 -3.69 7.45 6.29
CA GLU A 39 -4.82 6.55 6.03
C GLU A 39 -4.39 5.33 5.23
N PHE A 40 -3.52 5.52 4.23
CA PHE A 40 -2.94 4.42 3.46
C PHE A 40 -2.11 3.48 4.35
N LEU A 41 -1.28 4.03 5.23
CA LEU A 41 -0.51 3.24 6.19
C LEU A 41 -1.43 2.54 7.19
N ALA A 42 -2.42 3.25 7.72
CA ALA A 42 -3.41 2.67 8.63
C ALA A 42 -4.15 1.51 7.96
N GLU A 43 -4.73 1.68 6.76
CA GLU A 43 -5.42 0.62 6.01
C GLU A 43 -4.50 -0.57 5.72
N ARG A 44 -3.22 -0.34 5.38
CA ARG A 44 -2.24 -1.42 5.12
C ARG A 44 -1.86 -2.17 6.38
N LEU A 45 -1.68 -1.47 7.50
CA LEU A 45 -1.47 -2.08 8.82
C LEU A 45 -2.72 -2.83 9.26
N ASN A 46 -3.90 -2.25 9.03
CA ASN A 46 -5.20 -2.84 9.29
C ASN A 46 -5.35 -4.17 8.54
N ALA A 47 -5.15 -4.17 7.22
CA ALA A 47 -5.21 -5.38 6.41
C ALA A 47 -4.17 -6.44 6.83
N ARG A 48 -3.06 -6.05 7.47
CA ARG A 48 -2.00 -6.94 7.94
C ARG A 48 -2.24 -7.50 9.35
N TYR A 49 -2.78 -6.69 10.26
CA TYR A 49 -2.96 -7.01 11.68
C TYR A 49 -4.43 -7.30 12.05
N GLU A 50 -5.38 -6.64 11.38
CA GLU A 50 -6.82 -6.91 11.43
C GLU A 50 -7.26 -7.93 10.38
N LYS A 51 -6.41 -8.91 10.06
CA LYS A 51 -6.93 -10.26 9.85
C LYS A 51 -6.96 -10.96 11.20
N PRO A 52 -7.94 -10.69 12.09
CA PRO A 52 -8.29 -11.72 13.05
C PRO A 52 -8.64 -12.90 12.16
N GLY A 53 -7.90 -14.00 12.31
CA GLY A 53 -8.06 -15.16 11.44
C GLY A 53 -9.55 -15.46 11.28
N ALA A 54 -9.89 -16.01 10.13
CA ALA A 54 -11.07 -16.83 10.01
C ALA A 54 -11.06 -17.87 11.15
N ARG A 55 -11.49 -17.47 12.35
CA ARG A 55 -12.02 -18.35 13.38
C ARG A 55 -13.42 -18.65 12.88
N CYS A 56 -13.46 -19.45 11.83
CA CYS A 56 -14.60 -20.31 11.61
C CYS A 56 -14.69 -21.16 12.88
N CYS A 57 -15.85 -21.03 13.50
CA CYS A 57 -16.39 -21.90 14.54
C CYS A 57 -16.10 -23.37 14.26
#